data_AF-A0A939QVP4-F1
#
_entry.id   AF-A0A939QVP4-F1
#
_cell.length_a   1.000
_cell.length_b   1.000
_cell.length_c   1.000
_cell.angle_alpha   90.00
_cell.angle_beta   90.00
_cell.angle_gamma   90.00
#
_symmetry.space_group_name_H-M   'P 1'
#
loop_
_entity.id
_entity.type
_entity.pdbx_description
1 polymer ?
#
loop_
_entity_poly.entity_id
_entity_poly.type
_entity_poly.pdbx_seq_one_letter_code
_entity_poly.pdbx_strand_id
1 'polypeptide(L)'
;MKNMRYFFAAAAIILAASCGGNTIDPDNPNGNGGGGTTARHGKVGTPVDLGLSVKWASWNVGAEKPEENGDYFAWGETEPKDSYSWDNYKWMKDNQISKYTGPDGDAKTVLDPEDDVAHVAWKGKWRMPTIEELKELEDNCDWEWGSLNGVDGFTIKSKTNGNSIFLGLSGTFSSWLSSEGEYGFLWTSSYHDDWQKNSQYSYYLNMYKEVGPLKRNSNYNSRYLGYPVRPVME
;
A
#
# COMPACT_ATOMS: atom_id res chain seq x y z
N MET A 1 12.03 -18.03 60.55
CA MET A 1 10.62 -17.74 60.91
C MET A 1 10.42 -16.24 60.96
N LYS A 2 9.78 -15.66 59.93
CA LYS A 2 9.03 -14.40 60.00
C LYS A 2 8.26 -14.26 58.68
N ASN A 3 6.94 -14.35 58.80
CA ASN A 3 5.97 -14.17 57.73
C ASN A 3 5.94 -12.70 57.31
N MET A 4 5.81 -12.42 56.02
CA MET A 4 5.25 -11.13 55.56
C MET A 4 4.31 -11.38 54.39
N ARG A 5 3.06 -10.94 54.59
CA ARG A 5 1.92 -11.05 53.69
C ARG A 5 1.95 -9.90 52.69
N TYR A 6 1.62 -10.16 51.44
CA TYR A 6 1.10 -9.15 50.52
C TYR A 6 -0.26 -9.63 50.01
N PHE A 7 -1.28 -8.83 50.30
CA PHE A 7 -2.61 -8.90 49.70
C PHE A 7 -2.61 -8.03 48.44
N PHE A 8 -3.15 -8.53 47.33
CA PHE A 8 -3.80 -7.68 46.32
C PHE A 8 -5.04 -8.39 45.76
N ALA A 9 -6.04 -7.56 45.52
CA ALA A 9 -7.46 -7.86 45.46
C ALA A 9 -7.89 -8.60 44.17
N ALA A 10 -8.84 -9.52 44.33
CA ALA A 10 -9.64 -10.05 43.23
C ALA A 10 -10.77 -9.05 42.94
N ALA A 11 -10.74 -8.42 41.76
CA ALA A 11 -11.87 -7.67 41.22
C ALA A 11 -12.61 -8.55 40.20
N ALA A 12 -13.89 -8.80 40.49
CA ALA A 12 -14.80 -9.55 39.65
C ALA A 12 -15.16 -8.73 38.39
N ILE A 13 -15.05 -9.34 37.21
CA ILE A 13 -15.66 -8.81 35.98
C ILE A 13 -16.94 -9.60 35.74
N ILE A 14 -18.04 -8.85 35.74
CA ILE A 14 -19.41 -9.28 35.50
C ILE A 14 -19.56 -9.63 34.02
N LEU A 15 -19.85 -10.89 33.69
CA LEU A 15 -20.43 -11.24 32.39
C LEU A 15 -21.92 -10.86 32.43
N ALA A 16 -22.30 -9.82 31.68
CA ALA A 16 -23.68 -9.59 31.32
C ALA A 16 -24.01 -10.40 30.06
N ALA A 17 -24.74 -11.50 30.24
CA ALA A 17 -25.46 -12.16 29.16
C ALA A 17 -26.66 -11.28 28.77
N SER A 18 -26.72 -10.85 27.51
CA SER A 18 -27.94 -10.32 26.91
C SER A 18 -28.52 -11.38 25.99
N CYS A 19 -29.64 -11.98 26.40
CA CYS A 19 -30.44 -12.86 25.57
C CYS A 19 -31.43 -12.05 24.73
N GLY A 20 -31.54 -12.42 23.45
CA GLY A 20 -32.85 -12.54 22.78
C GLY A 20 -33.33 -11.34 21.97
N GLY A 21 -33.31 -11.51 20.66
CA GLY A 21 -34.04 -10.68 19.70
C GLY A 21 -33.98 -11.26 18.29
N ASN A 22 -34.47 -12.49 18.12
CA ASN A 22 -34.58 -13.13 16.81
C ASN A 22 -35.83 -12.57 16.11
N THR A 23 -35.69 -11.50 15.32
CA THR A 23 -36.73 -11.09 14.38
C THR A 23 -36.48 -11.82 13.06
N ILE A 24 -37.32 -12.81 12.78
CA ILE A 24 -37.45 -13.39 11.44
C ILE A 24 -38.04 -12.30 10.55
N ASP A 25 -37.31 -11.91 9.51
CA ASP A 25 -37.81 -11.08 8.43
C ASP A 25 -38.86 -11.88 7.64
N PRO A 26 -40.14 -11.47 7.62
CA PRO A 26 -41.20 -12.22 6.96
C PRO A 26 -41.10 -12.24 5.42
N ASP A 27 -40.18 -11.49 4.80
CA ASP A 27 -40.03 -11.43 3.34
C ASP A 27 -38.88 -12.28 2.77
N ASN A 28 -38.15 -13.04 3.59
CA ASN A 28 -37.07 -13.90 3.11
C ASN A 28 -37.06 -15.31 3.78
N PRO A 29 -37.84 -16.27 3.24
CA PRO A 29 -37.94 -17.60 3.83
C PRO A 29 -36.73 -18.50 3.54
N ASN A 30 -35.75 -18.04 2.74
CA ASN A 30 -34.58 -18.82 2.35
C ASN A 30 -33.30 -18.09 2.74
N GLY A 31 -32.86 -18.33 3.97
CA GLY A 31 -31.64 -17.78 4.54
C GLY A 31 -30.41 -18.02 3.67
N ASN A 32 -30.00 -16.98 2.94
CA ASN A 32 -28.64 -16.81 2.48
C ASN A 32 -28.20 -15.42 2.94
N GLY A 33 -27.58 -15.36 4.12
CA GLY A 33 -27.06 -14.14 4.72
C GLY A 33 -25.86 -13.64 3.95
N GLY A 34 -26.10 -12.92 2.85
CA GLY A 34 -25.11 -12.09 2.19
C GLY A 34 -24.78 -10.89 3.08
N GLY A 35 -23.88 -11.11 4.04
CA GLY A 35 -23.29 -10.06 4.85
C GLY A 35 -22.01 -9.54 4.20
N GLY A 36 -21.96 -8.23 3.89
CA GLY A 36 -20.72 -7.48 3.69
C GLY A 36 -20.58 -6.80 2.32
N THR A 37 -21.19 -5.62 2.15
CA THR A 37 -20.84 -4.70 1.06
C THR A 37 -20.04 -3.51 1.60
N THR A 38 -18.81 -3.79 2.07
CA THR A 38 -17.67 -2.86 2.29
C THR A 38 -16.45 -3.76 2.53
N ALA A 39 -15.30 -3.71 1.88
CA ALA A 39 -14.78 -2.99 0.72
C ALA A 39 -13.71 -3.91 0.13
N ARG A 40 -13.68 -4.15 -1.18
CA ARG A 40 -12.70 -5.08 -1.80
C ARG A 40 -11.23 -4.61 -1.73
N HIS A 41 -10.96 -3.44 -1.15
CA HIS A 41 -9.66 -2.76 -1.15
C HIS A 41 -9.31 -2.08 0.20
N GLY A 42 -9.82 -2.63 1.30
CA GLY A 42 -9.59 -2.10 2.65
C GLY A 42 -10.28 -0.76 2.95
N LYS A 43 -9.90 -0.12 4.05
CA LYS A 43 -10.44 1.18 4.48
C LYS A 43 -9.69 2.32 3.80
N VAL A 44 -10.38 3.39 3.43
CA VAL A 44 -9.73 4.60 2.88
C VAL A 44 -8.89 5.30 3.96
N GLY A 45 -7.63 5.58 3.63
CA GLY A 45 -6.68 6.30 4.47
C GLY A 45 -7.07 7.76 4.73
N THR A 46 -6.57 8.32 5.83
CA THR A 46 -6.64 9.76 6.08
C THR A 46 -5.48 10.47 5.39
N PRO A 47 -5.70 11.65 4.79
CA PRO A 47 -4.61 12.45 4.22
C PRO A 47 -3.73 13.03 5.32
N VAL A 48 -2.42 12.81 5.20
CA VAL A 48 -1.38 13.34 6.07
C VAL A 48 -0.62 14.42 5.29
N ASP A 49 -0.74 15.65 5.76
CA ASP A 49 -0.03 16.79 5.19
C ASP A 49 1.41 16.80 5.72
N LEU A 50 2.37 16.40 4.90
CA LEU A 50 3.80 16.43 5.21
C LEU A 50 4.45 17.78 4.82
N GLY A 51 3.67 18.79 4.43
CA GLY A 51 4.21 20.06 3.92
C GLY A 51 4.92 19.92 2.58
N LEU A 52 4.50 18.94 1.77
CA LEU A 52 4.97 18.63 0.42
C LEU A 52 3.95 19.10 -0.63
N SER A 53 4.20 18.86 -1.90
CA SER A 53 3.27 19.18 -3.00
C SER A 53 1.94 18.42 -2.93
N VAL A 54 1.93 17.25 -2.27
CA VAL A 54 0.75 16.40 -2.06
C VAL A 54 0.65 15.90 -0.62
N LYS A 55 -0.57 15.57 -0.20
CA LYS A 55 -0.82 14.84 1.05
C LYS A 55 -0.68 13.36 0.82
N TRP A 56 0.01 12.67 1.71
CA TRP A 56 0.24 11.23 1.66
C TRP A 56 -0.81 10.49 2.49
N ALA A 57 -1.23 9.31 2.05
CA ALA A 57 -2.15 8.48 2.83
C ALA A 57 -1.51 7.94 4.11
N SER A 58 -2.33 7.72 5.13
CA SER A 58 -1.89 7.10 6.39
C SER A 58 -1.54 5.61 6.29
N TRP A 59 -2.05 4.88 5.27
CA TRP A 59 -1.75 3.46 5.01
C TRP A 59 -1.86 3.12 3.51
N ASN A 60 -1.41 1.91 3.13
CA ASN A 60 -1.45 1.42 1.75
C ASN A 60 -2.89 1.05 1.31
N VAL A 61 -3.16 0.97 0.01
CA VAL A 61 -4.40 0.35 -0.50
C VAL A 61 -4.48 -1.11 -0.02
N GLY A 62 -5.64 -1.56 0.41
CA GLY A 62 -5.82 -2.90 1.01
C GLY A 62 -5.51 -2.99 2.50
N ALA A 63 -4.90 -1.96 3.10
CA ALA A 63 -4.62 -1.92 4.54
C ALA A 63 -5.73 -1.20 5.34
N GLU A 64 -5.69 -1.38 6.67
CA GLU A 64 -6.52 -0.62 7.63
C GLU A 64 -5.69 0.13 8.67
N LYS A 65 -4.39 -0.18 8.80
CA LYS A 65 -3.44 0.47 9.72
C LYS A 65 -2.13 0.87 9.06
N PRO A 66 -1.40 1.87 9.59
CA PRO A 66 -0.17 2.39 8.98
C PRO A 66 0.93 1.34 8.71
N GLU A 67 1.05 0.36 9.60
CA GLU A 67 2.07 -0.69 9.55
C GLU A 67 1.73 -1.86 8.63
N GLU A 68 0.47 -2.02 8.23
CA GLU A 68 0.04 -3.15 7.41
C GLU A 68 0.51 -2.96 5.95
N ASN A 69 0.98 -4.04 5.33
CA ASN A 69 1.47 -4.01 3.95
C ASN A 69 0.39 -3.59 2.95
N GLY A 70 -0.87 -3.93 3.23
CA GLY A 70 -1.96 -3.82 2.28
C GLY A 70 -1.88 -4.89 1.20
N ASP A 71 -2.57 -4.63 0.10
CA ASP A 71 -2.58 -5.52 -1.06
C ASP A 71 -1.39 -5.23 -1.99
N TYR A 72 -1.03 -6.23 -2.80
CA TYR A 72 0.02 -6.11 -3.81
C TYR A 72 -0.61 -6.01 -5.19
N PHE A 73 -0.04 -5.17 -6.05
CA PHE A 73 -0.57 -4.92 -7.38
C PHE A 73 0.56 -4.92 -8.41
N ALA A 74 0.29 -5.48 -9.59
CA ALA A 74 1.11 -5.21 -10.76
C ALA A 74 0.86 -3.77 -11.21
N TRP A 75 1.88 -3.14 -11.79
CA TRP A 75 1.78 -1.75 -12.22
C TRP A 75 0.71 -1.58 -13.32
N GLY A 76 -0.24 -0.66 -13.13
CA GLY A 76 -1.36 -0.46 -14.06
C GLY A 76 -2.48 -1.51 -13.96
N GLU A 77 -2.44 -2.38 -12.95
CA GLU A 77 -3.54 -3.27 -12.58
C GLU A 77 -4.20 -2.81 -11.28
N THR A 78 -5.49 -3.08 -11.14
CA THR A 78 -6.33 -2.50 -10.09
C THR A 78 -6.97 -3.53 -9.16
N GLU A 79 -6.62 -4.80 -9.35
CA GLU A 79 -7.08 -5.93 -8.53
C GLU A 79 -5.87 -6.81 -8.19
N PRO A 80 -5.82 -7.37 -6.96
CA PRO A 80 -4.75 -8.28 -6.57
C PRO A 80 -4.88 -9.63 -7.30
N LYS A 81 -3.78 -10.37 -7.38
CA LYS A 81 -3.71 -11.71 -7.99
C LYS A 81 -2.97 -12.68 -7.09
N ASP A 82 -3.29 -13.97 -7.20
CA ASP A 82 -2.59 -15.04 -6.48
C ASP A 82 -1.17 -15.27 -6.98
N SER A 83 -0.89 -14.88 -8.23
CA SER A 83 0.45 -14.89 -8.79
C SER A 83 0.66 -13.77 -9.80
N TYR A 84 1.91 -13.36 -9.95
CA TYR A 84 2.33 -12.33 -10.89
C TYR A 84 3.45 -12.84 -11.80
N SER A 85 3.21 -12.75 -13.11
CA SER A 85 4.18 -13.08 -14.15
C SER A 85 3.89 -12.27 -15.41
N TRP A 86 4.81 -12.28 -16.38
CA TRP A 86 4.53 -11.68 -17.68
C TRP A 86 3.34 -12.34 -18.40
N ASP A 87 3.12 -13.64 -18.20
CA ASP A 87 2.05 -14.39 -18.85
C ASP A 87 0.65 -13.92 -18.44
N ASN A 88 0.52 -13.38 -17.22
CA ASN A 88 -0.76 -12.91 -16.68
C ASN A 88 -0.83 -11.40 -16.48
N TYR A 89 0.16 -10.65 -16.99
CA TYR A 89 0.19 -9.21 -16.90
C TYR A 89 -0.78 -8.60 -17.91
N LYS A 90 -1.68 -7.72 -17.44
CA LYS A 90 -2.81 -7.14 -18.19
C LYS A 90 -2.41 -6.56 -19.56
N TRP A 91 -1.21 -5.98 -19.64
CA TRP A 91 -0.71 -5.31 -20.84
C TRP A 91 0.31 -6.11 -21.64
N MET A 92 0.57 -7.36 -21.30
CA MET A 92 1.39 -8.26 -22.12
C MET A 92 0.52 -8.96 -23.17
N LYS A 93 0.80 -8.73 -24.45
CA LYS A 93 0.14 -9.38 -25.59
C LYS A 93 1.18 -9.80 -26.62
N ASP A 94 1.16 -11.07 -27.03
CA ASP A 94 2.11 -11.62 -28.01
C ASP A 94 3.58 -11.28 -27.68
N ASN A 95 3.93 -11.37 -26.39
CA ASN A 95 5.24 -11.04 -25.85
C ASN A 95 5.66 -9.56 -26.05
N GLN A 96 4.69 -8.65 -26.15
CA GLN A 96 4.89 -7.20 -26.26
C GLN A 96 3.97 -6.43 -25.29
N ILE A 97 4.44 -5.30 -24.77
CA ILE A 97 3.63 -4.39 -23.97
C ILE A 97 2.67 -3.59 -24.86
N SER A 98 1.37 -3.63 -24.57
CA SER A 98 0.33 -3.05 -25.42
C SER A 98 -0.19 -1.67 -24.98
N LYS A 99 0.11 -1.22 -23.75
CA LYS A 99 -0.28 0.09 -23.18
C LYS A 99 0.84 0.62 -22.28
N TYR A 100 0.96 1.94 -22.19
CA TYR A 100 2.07 2.65 -21.57
C TYR A 100 3.38 2.33 -22.28
N THR A 101 3.36 2.53 -23.60
CA THR A 101 4.48 2.22 -24.51
C THR A 101 5.47 3.38 -24.62
N GLY A 102 5.21 4.46 -23.90
CA GLY A 102 6.13 5.59 -23.71
C GLY A 102 5.95 6.69 -24.76
N PRO A 103 6.84 7.70 -24.75
CA PRO A 103 6.74 8.88 -25.61
C PRO A 103 6.65 8.57 -27.11
N ASP A 104 7.38 7.56 -27.57
CA ASP A 104 7.42 7.11 -28.97
C ASP A 104 6.31 6.10 -29.33
N GLY A 105 5.46 5.75 -28.37
CA GLY A 105 4.37 4.80 -28.51
C GLY A 105 3.01 5.49 -28.37
N ASP A 106 2.36 5.30 -27.22
CA ASP A 106 1.06 5.88 -26.89
C ASP A 106 1.14 7.24 -26.18
N ALA A 107 2.35 7.79 -26.06
CA ALA A 107 2.66 9.04 -25.37
C ALA A 107 2.24 9.09 -23.89
N LYS A 108 2.00 7.94 -23.26
CA LYS A 108 1.63 7.85 -21.84
C LYS A 108 2.86 7.65 -20.98
N THR A 109 3.12 8.62 -20.11
CA THR A 109 4.23 8.57 -19.14
C THR A 109 3.76 8.47 -17.69
N VAL A 110 2.45 8.49 -17.46
CA VAL A 110 1.79 8.32 -16.15
C VAL A 110 0.56 7.43 -16.36
N LEU A 111 0.17 6.67 -15.33
CA LEU A 111 -1.05 5.87 -15.34
C LEU A 111 -2.29 6.74 -15.62
N ASP A 112 -3.22 6.16 -16.38
CA ASP A 112 -4.56 6.75 -16.53
C ASP A 112 -5.38 6.43 -15.27
N PRO A 113 -6.38 7.25 -14.91
CA PRO A 113 -7.17 7.05 -13.69
C PRO A 113 -7.83 5.65 -13.60
N GLU A 114 -8.22 5.04 -14.72
CA GLU A 114 -8.81 3.69 -14.74
C GLU A 114 -7.81 2.55 -14.48
N ASP A 115 -6.51 2.82 -14.57
CA ASP A 115 -5.42 1.87 -14.35
C ASP A 115 -4.60 2.19 -13.09
N ASP A 116 -4.95 3.27 -12.38
CA ASP A 116 -4.39 3.64 -11.09
C ASP A 116 -5.23 3.01 -9.97
N VAL A 117 -4.67 2.03 -9.25
CA VAL A 117 -5.40 1.32 -8.19
C VAL A 117 -5.84 2.23 -7.05
N ALA A 118 -5.06 3.26 -6.71
CA ALA A 118 -5.45 4.21 -5.67
C ALA A 118 -6.67 5.01 -6.10
N HIS A 119 -6.71 5.44 -7.37
CA HIS A 119 -7.87 6.14 -7.93
C HIS A 119 -9.08 5.22 -8.02
N VAL A 120 -8.93 4.00 -8.52
CA VAL A 120 -10.02 3.06 -8.68
C VAL A 120 -10.59 2.60 -7.33
N ALA A 121 -9.74 2.30 -6.35
CA ALA A 121 -10.16 1.81 -5.05
C ALA A 121 -10.74 2.90 -4.15
N TRP A 122 -10.04 4.05 -4.02
CA TRP A 122 -10.39 5.07 -3.03
C TRP A 122 -11.20 6.24 -3.60
N LYS A 123 -11.28 6.35 -4.94
CA LYS A 123 -12.03 7.39 -5.67
C LYS A 123 -11.58 8.81 -5.34
N GLY A 124 -12.31 9.79 -5.86
CA GLY A 124 -12.06 11.21 -5.61
C GLY A 124 -10.72 11.65 -6.20
N LYS A 125 -9.91 12.32 -5.38
CA LYS A 125 -8.59 12.84 -5.77
C LYS A 125 -7.43 11.89 -5.46
N TRP A 126 -7.70 10.72 -4.87
CA TRP A 126 -6.66 9.77 -4.58
C TRP A 126 -6.08 9.20 -5.88
N ARG A 127 -4.75 9.05 -5.90
CA ARG A 127 -3.99 8.44 -6.98
C ARG A 127 -2.65 7.92 -6.45
N MET A 128 -1.95 7.14 -7.26
CA MET A 128 -0.57 6.76 -7.01
C MET A 128 0.35 8.00 -7.11
N PRO A 129 1.43 8.06 -6.31
CA PRO A 129 2.40 9.15 -6.39
C PRO A 129 3.18 9.06 -7.71
N THR A 130 3.61 10.19 -8.24
CA THR A 130 4.58 10.20 -9.34
C THR A 130 6.00 10.00 -8.81
N ILE A 131 6.96 9.78 -9.70
CA ILE A 131 8.38 9.71 -9.33
C ILE A 131 8.90 11.05 -8.80
N GLU A 132 8.37 12.19 -9.24
CA GLU A 132 8.72 13.51 -8.71
C GLU A 132 8.26 13.68 -7.26
N GLU A 133 7.07 13.21 -6.91
CA GLU A 133 6.52 13.29 -5.55
C GLU A 133 7.23 12.34 -4.60
N LEU A 134 7.63 11.17 -5.09
CA LEU A 134 8.50 10.26 -4.35
C LEU A 134 9.86 10.91 -4.07
N LYS A 135 10.49 11.56 -5.07
CA LYS A 135 11.74 12.31 -4.87
C LYS A 135 11.56 13.44 -3.85
N GLU A 136 10.44 14.15 -3.92
CA GLU A 136 10.12 15.21 -2.96
C GLU A 136 10.05 14.66 -1.52
N LEU A 137 9.42 13.50 -1.33
CA LEU A 137 9.36 12.79 -0.05
C LEU A 137 10.76 12.41 0.46
N GLU A 138 11.62 11.86 -0.42
CA GLU A 138 12.99 11.47 -0.09
C GLU A 138 13.86 12.68 0.30
N ASP A 139 13.72 13.81 -0.40
CA ASP A 139 14.54 15.00 -0.20
C ASP A 139 14.10 15.82 1.03
N ASN A 140 12.78 15.90 1.27
CA ASN A 140 12.21 16.82 2.27
C ASN A 140 11.76 16.15 3.58
N CYS A 141 11.94 14.83 3.71
CA CYS A 141 11.69 14.12 4.97
C CYS A 141 12.95 13.49 5.57
N ASP A 142 12.93 13.31 6.89
CA ASP A 142 13.87 12.47 7.63
C ASP A 142 13.30 11.05 7.72
N TRP A 143 14.16 10.06 7.51
CA TRP A 143 13.78 8.65 7.47
C TRP A 143 14.45 7.93 8.63
N GLU A 144 13.67 7.56 9.64
CA GLU A 144 14.13 6.93 10.86
C GLU A 144 13.72 5.45 10.86
N TRP A 145 14.71 4.57 10.89
CA TRP A 145 14.48 3.13 11.04
C TRP A 145 13.86 2.81 12.40
N GLY A 146 12.88 1.91 12.41
CA GLY A 146 12.28 1.41 13.63
C GLY A 146 11.30 0.27 13.38
N SER A 147 10.39 0.10 14.33
CA SER A 147 9.28 -0.85 14.22
C SER A 147 8.01 -0.18 14.72
N LEU A 148 6.89 -0.41 14.03
CA LEU A 148 5.56 -0.01 14.45
C LEU A 148 4.70 -1.26 14.62
N ASN A 149 4.21 -1.50 15.83
CA ASN A 149 3.41 -2.68 16.19
C ASN A 149 4.05 -4.02 15.77
N GLY A 150 5.38 -4.11 15.81
CA GLY A 150 6.13 -5.32 15.48
C GLY A 150 6.46 -5.47 13.98
N VAL A 151 6.05 -4.53 13.13
CA VAL A 151 6.45 -4.47 11.73
C VAL A 151 7.66 -3.55 11.59
N ASP A 152 8.74 -4.09 11.03
CA ASP A 152 9.97 -3.36 10.75
C ASP A 152 9.78 -2.39 9.56
N GLY A 153 10.32 -1.17 9.65
CA GLY A 153 10.12 -0.15 8.63
C GLY A 153 10.72 1.21 8.99
N PHE A 154 10.21 2.26 8.33
CA PHE A 154 10.67 3.63 8.48
C PHE A 154 9.55 4.56 8.90
N THR A 155 9.82 5.36 9.93
CA THR A 155 9.05 6.58 10.19
C THR A 155 9.62 7.69 9.30
N ILE A 156 8.77 8.24 8.45
CA ILE A 156 9.13 9.30 7.50
C ILE A 156 8.54 10.59 8.03
N LYS A 157 9.39 11.49 8.48
CA LYS A 157 9.01 12.72 9.17
C LYS A 157 9.33 13.95 8.34
N SER A 158 8.34 14.80 8.12
CA SER A 158 8.52 16.07 7.42
C SER A 158 9.53 16.97 8.14
N LYS A 159 10.49 17.48 7.38
CA LYS A 159 11.41 18.54 7.87
C LYS A 159 10.71 19.88 8.03
N THR A 160 9.57 20.09 7.36
CA THR A 160 8.85 21.37 7.31
C THR A 160 7.87 21.52 8.48
N ASN A 161 7.04 20.51 8.74
CA ASN A 161 5.96 20.61 9.73
C ASN A 161 5.98 19.53 10.81
N GLY A 162 6.90 18.57 10.75
CA GLY A 162 7.06 17.52 11.75
C GLY A 162 6.00 16.41 11.74
N ASN A 163 5.00 16.46 10.85
CA ASN A 163 4.06 15.36 10.63
C ASN A 163 4.81 14.16 10.03
N SER A 164 4.26 12.96 10.23
CA SER A 164 4.92 11.73 9.77
C SER A 164 3.95 10.68 9.25
N ILE A 165 4.49 9.79 8.41
CA ILE A 165 3.89 8.52 8.00
C ILE A 165 4.84 7.37 8.34
N PHE A 166 4.32 6.13 8.34
CA PHE A 166 5.13 4.92 8.48
C PHE A 166 5.01 4.06 7.23
N LEU A 167 6.16 3.54 6.75
CA LEU A 167 6.22 2.55 5.68
C LEU A 167 6.94 1.29 6.19
N GLY A 168 6.24 0.15 6.16
CA GLY A 168 6.79 -1.15 6.49
C GLY A 168 7.67 -1.74 5.38
N LEU A 169 8.55 -2.67 5.75
CA LEU A 169 9.33 -3.49 4.81
C LEU A 169 8.46 -4.61 4.23
N SER A 170 7.60 -4.22 3.29
CA SER A 170 6.55 -5.06 2.72
C SER A 170 7.02 -6.27 1.91
N GLY A 171 8.28 -6.32 1.49
CA GLY A 171 8.73 -7.30 0.51
C GLY A 171 8.05 -7.18 -0.85
N THR A 172 8.39 -8.11 -1.74
CA THR A 172 7.86 -8.24 -3.10
C THR A 172 6.99 -9.48 -3.21
N PHE A 173 5.86 -9.38 -3.90
CA PHE A 173 4.99 -10.51 -4.15
C PHE A 173 5.04 -10.92 -5.62
N SER A 174 5.33 -12.21 -5.86
CA SER A 174 5.24 -12.83 -7.19
C SER A 174 4.25 -13.99 -7.14
N SER A 175 4.71 -15.22 -6.92
CA SER A 175 3.86 -16.37 -6.54
C SER A 175 3.92 -16.67 -5.04
N TRP A 176 4.83 -16.01 -4.33
CA TRP A 176 4.96 -16.01 -2.89
C TRP A 176 5.53 -14.66 -2.46
N LEU A 177 5.31 -14.32 -1.19
CA LEU A 177 5.93 -13.16 -0.57
C LEU A 177 7.40 -13.44 -0.31
N SER A 178 8.27 -12.53 -0.73
CA SER A 178 9.71 -12.60 -0.49
C SER A 178 10.25 -11.28 0.02
N SER A 179 11.32 -11.35 0.81
CA SER A 179 12.01 -10.18 1.35
C SER A 179 11.17 -9.29 2.29
N GLU A 180 10.07 -9.80 2.82
CA GLU A 180 9.33 -9.14 3.89
C GLU A 180 10.22 -9.01 5.14
N GLY A 181 10.19 -7.84 5.77
CA GLY A 181 11.06 -7.51 6.90
C GLY A 181 12.51 -7.16 6.51
N GLU A 182 12.87 -7.28 5.23
CA GLU A 182 14.21 -6.95 4.72
C GLU A 182 14.18 -5.76 3.75
N TYR A 183 13.17 -5.74 2.86
CA TYR A 183 12.98 -4.71 1.84
C TYR A 183 11.55 -4.20 1.85
N GLY A 184 11.35 -2.91 1.58
CA GLY A 184 10.05 -2.29 1.41
C GLY A 184 9.93 -1.62 0.05
N PHE A 185 8.76 -1.74 -0.56
CA PHE A 185 8.52 -1.27 -1.91
C PHE A 185 7.20 -0.50 -2.01
N LEU A 186 7.17 0.52 -2.88
CA LEU A 186 5.93 1.17 -3.30
C LEU A 186 5.98 1.46 -4.80
N TRP A 187 4.89 1.21 -5.51
CA TRP A 187 4.78 1.69 -6.89
C TRP A 187 4.60 3.22 -6.97
N THR A 188 5.17 3.81 -8.02
CA THR A 188 4.76 5.13 -8.53
C THR A 188 3.85 4.96 -9.75
N SER A 189 3.10 5.98 -10.12
CA SER A 189 2.32 6.02 -11.37
C SER A 189 3.17 6.30 -12.61
N SER A 190 4.47 6.57 -12.45
CA SER A 190 5.35 7.01 -13.53
C SER A 190 5.89 5.86 -14.36
N TYR A 191 5.76 5.98 -15.68
CA TYR A 191 6.44 5.14 -16.66
C TYR A 191 7.97 5.32 -16.51
N HIS A 192 8.72 4.21 -16.58
CA HIS A 192 10.16 4.27 -16.70
C HIS A 192 10.55 4.29 -18.18
N ASP A 193 11.20 5.38 -18.62
CA ASP A 193 11.76 5.46 -19.96
C ASP A 193 13.15 4.81 -19.97
N ASP A 194 13.26 3.65 -20.61
CA ASP A 194 14.54 3.06 -20.95
C ASP A 194 14.81 3.21 -22.45
N TRP A 195 16.01 2.84 -22.89
CA TRP A 195 16.40 2.96 -24.31
C TRP A 195 15.59 2.05 -25.27
N GLN A 196 14.66 1.24 -24.77
CA GLN A 196 13.79 0.36 -25.54
C GLN A 196 12.39 0.96 -25.61
N LYS A 197 11.80 0.89 -26.81
CA LYS A 197 10.36 1.12 -26.96
C LYS A 197 9.61 0.08 -26.13
N ASN A 198 8.48 0.47 -25.53
CA ASN A 198 7.63 -0.44 -24.77
C ASN A 198 8.30 -0.98 -23.50
N SER A 199 8.89 -0.09 -22.69
CA SER A 199 9.61 -0.49 -21.48
C SER A 199 8.82 -1.50 -20.66
N GLN A 200 9.53 -2.53 -20.18
CA GLN A 200 8.98 -3.53 -19.28
C GLN A 200 9.04 -3.11 -17.81
N TYR A 201 9.52 -1.89 -17.54
CA TYR A 201 9.82 -1.40 -16.21
C TYR A 201 8.98 -0.17 -15.85
N SER A 202 8.80 0.06 -14.55
CA SER A 202 8.23 1.29 -13.99
C SER A 202 9.00 1.71 -12.74
N TYR A 203 8.92 2.99 -12.38
CA TYR A 203 9.57 3.54 -11.20
C TYR A 203 8.88 3.09 -9.90
N TYR A 204 9.69 2.79 -8.89
CA TYR A 204 9.24 2.35 -7.57
C TYR A 204 10.13 2.91 -6.46
N LEU A 205 9.60 2.99 -5.23
CA LEU A 205 10.39 3.21 -4.02
C LEU A 205 11.04 1.90 -3.59
N ASN A 206 12.30 1.94 -3.15
CA ASN A 206 12.98 0.82 -2.49
C ASN A 206 13.60 1.27 -1.17
N MET A 207 13.28 0.55 -0.10
CA MET A 207 13.81 0.77 1.24
C MET A 207 14.42 -0.53 1.76
N TYR A 208 15.57 -0.48 2.43
CA TYR A 208 16.08 -1.64 3.18
C TYR A 208 16.88 -1.21 4.41
N LYS A 209 17.04 -2.16 5.33
CA LYS A 209 17.73 -1.95 6.60
C LYS A 209 19.15 -1.42 6.35
N GLU A 210 19.60 -0.47 7.17
CA GLU A 210 20.96 0.13 7.17
C GLU A 210 21.23 1.31 6.23
N VAL A 211 20.38 1.61 5.23
CA VAL A 211 20.64 2.72 4.29
C VAL A 211 19.50 3.76 4.21
N GLY A 212 18.29 3.43 4.67
CA GLY A 212 17.11 4.27 4.40
C GLY A 212 16.59 4.05 2.97
N PRO A 213 15.78 4.97 2.40
CA PRO A 213 15.48 4.90 0.98
C PRO A 213 16.81 5.02 0.23
N LEU A 214 17.03 4.16 -0.76
CA LEU A 214 18.15 4.40 -1.66
C LEU A 214 17.90 5.75 -2.33
N LYS A 215 18.72 6.76 -2.02
CA LYS A 215 18.81 8.04 -2.76
C LYS A 215 19.34 7.82 -4.18
N ARG A 216 18.72 6.91 -4.92
CA ARG A 216 18.94 6.61 -6.32
C ARG A 216 17.65 7.00 -7.00
N ASN A 217 17.68 8.18 -7.61
CA ASN A 217 16.58 8.92 -8.23
C ASN A 217 15.86 8.20 -9.40
N SER A 218 16.02 6.87 -9.53
CA SER A 218 15.67 6.10 -10.72
C SER A 218 15.53 4.60 -10.46
N ASN A 219 15.01 4.15 -9.31
CA ASN A 219 14.75 2.71 -9.13
C ASN A 219 13.62 2.28 -10.06
N TYR A 220 13.86 1.26 -10.89
CA TYR A 220 12.87 0.67 -11.79
C TYR A 220 12.82 -0.85 -11.68
N ASN A 221 11.63 -1.43 -11.81
CA ASN A 221 11.47 -2.88 -11.79
C ASN A 221 10.35 -3.35 -12.72
N SER A 222 10.32 -4.65 -13.01
CA SER A 222 9.39 -5.25 -13.95
C SER A 222 7.95 -5.00 -13.52
N ARG A 223 7.13 -4.47 -14.44
CA ARG A 223 5.74 -4.05 -14.17
C ARG A 223 4.82 -5.15 -13.67
N TYR A 224 5.15 -6.41 -13.96
CA TYR A 224 4.34 -7.53 -13.49
C TYR A 224 4.47 -7.75 -11.99
N LEU A 225 5.56 -7.33 -11.32
CA LEU A 225 5.77 -7.61 -9.91
C LEU A 225 4.70 -6.96 -9.03
N GLY A 226 4.28 -7.67 -7.98
CA GLY A 226 3.35 -7.16 -7.00
C GLY A 226 4.07 -6.29 -5.97
N TYR A 227 3.73 -5.00 -5.92
CA TYR A 227 4.10 -4.09 -4.84
C TYR A 227 2.88 -3.39 -4.23
N PRO A 228 2.96 -2.98 -2.96
CA PRO A 228 1.97 -2.10 -2.37
C PRO A 228 1.91 -0.72 -3.02
N VAL A 229 0.80 -0.03 -2.76
CA VAL A 229 0.56 1.34 -3.21
C VAL A 229 0.19 2.21 -2.02
N ARG A 230 0.89 3.33 -1.85
CA ARG A 230 0.58 4.39 -0.86
C ARG A 230 -0.04 5.58 -1.59
N PRO A 231 -1.37 5.78 -1.50
CA PRO A 231 -2.04 6.86 -2.23
C PRO A 231 -1.58 8.26 -1.81
N VAL A 232 -1.70 9.21 -2.74
CA VAL A 232 -1.52 10.66 -2.50
C VAL A 232 -2.71 11.46 -3.04
N MET A 233 -2.89 12.69 -2.57
CA MET A 233 -3.90 13.62 -3.07
C MET A 233 -3.49 15.10 -2.91
N GLU A 234 -4.04 15.97 -3.76
CA GLU A 234 -3.95 17.44 -3.66
C GLU A 234 -4.86 18.03 -2.57
#